data_AF-A0A9E1RBA9-F1
#
_entry.id   AF-A0A9E1RBA9-F1
#
_cell.length_a   1.000
_cell.length_b   1.000
_cell.length_c   1.000
_cell.angle_alpha   90.00
_cell.angle_beta   90.00
_cell.angle_gamma   90.00
#
_symmetry.space_group_name_H-M   'P 1'
#
loop_
_entity.id
_entity.type
_entity.pdbx_description
1 polymer ?
#
loop_
_entity_poly.entity_id
_entity_poly.type
_entity_poly.pdbx_seq_one_letter_code
_entity_poly.pdbx_strand_id
1 'polypeptide(L)'
;MIIELAPVLEAILLAADKPLSVERLGELFDEHDGVDKKRIRNTLRQLQESHQGRGFQLVEVASGFRFQVHQDYALWVARLWQEKPQRYSRALLETLSIIAYQQPITRGEIEAIRGVGVSSPIIQTMLERSWIRSVGHKEVPGRPELFATTKEFLDHFSLKQLSDLPALDELESWDETTMAPAKLKQPQQQEIEVVTEPIH
;
A
#
# COMPACT_ATOMS: atom_id res chain seq x y z
N MET A 1 -14.25 31.88 5.72
CA MET A 1 -12.91 31.73 6.30
C MET A 1 -12.92 30.58 7.29
N ILE A 2 -12.27 29.47 6.95
CA ILE A 2 -12.22 28.29 7.81
C ILE A 2 -11.24 28.55 8.97
N ILE A 3 -11.76 28.47 10.20
CA ILE A 3 -10.98 28.72 11.43
C ILE A 3 -10.07 27.53 11.74
N GLU A 4 -10.59 26.31 11.64
CA GLU A 4 -9.85 25.07 11.88
C GLU A 4 -9.79 24.21 10.61
N LEU A 5 -8.65 24.24 9.90
CA LEU A 5 -8.48 23.48 8.66
C LEU A 5 -8.18 21.99 8.92
N ALA A 6 -7.53 21.67 10.04
CA ALA A 6 -7.14 20.29 10.36
C ALA A 6 -8.33 19.32 10.45
N PRO A 7 -9.40 19.61 11.23
CA PRO A 7 -10.58 18.74 11.28
C PRO A 7 -11.28 18.58 9.93
N VAL A 8 -11.29 19.64 9.12
CA VAL A 8 -11.89 19.61 7.77
C VAL A 8 -11.12 18.68 6.84
N LEU A 9 -9.79 18.81 6.79
CA LEU A 9 -8.95 17.91 5.98
C LEU A 9 -9.01 16.47 6.51
N GLU A 10 -9.06 16.29 7.83
CA GLU A 10 -9.21 14.96 8.44
C GLU A 10 -10.50 14.28 7.99
N ALA A 11 -11.64 14.99 8.06
CA ALA A 11 -12.94 14.49 7.62
C ALA A 11 -12.96 14.18 6.11
N ILE A 12 -12.39 15.06 5.28
CA ILE A 12 -12.30 14.85 3.82
C ILE A 12 -11.48 13.59 3.51
N LEU A 13 -10.29 13.46 4.12
CA LEU A 13 -9.40 12.33 3.87
C LEU A 13 -9.94 11.01 4.43
N LEU A 14 -10.71 11.06 5.52
CA LEU A 14 -11.38 9.89 6.09
C LEU A 14 -12.55 9.43 5.20
N ALA A 15 -13.23 10.35 4.53
CA ALA A 15 -14.34 10.05 3.62
C ALA A 15 -13.89 9.68 2.20
N ALA A 16 -12.61 9.90 1.85
CA ALA A 16 -12.09 9.66 0.52
C ALA A 16 -11.75 8.17 0.28
N ASP A 17 -12.24 7.61 -0.83
CA ASP A 17 -11.92 6.24 -1.24
C ASP A 17 -10.54 6.09 -1.89
N LYS A 18 -9.87 7.21 -2.22
CA LYS A 18 -8.57 7.26 -2.90
C LYS A 18 -7.68 8.34 -2.30
N PRO A 19 -6.34 8.23 -2.44
CA PRO A 19 -5.43 9.31 -2.07
C PRO A 19 -5.79 10.63 -2.76
N LEU A 20 -5.70 11.73 -2.02
CA LEU A 20 -5.98 13.07 -2.54
C LEU A 20 -4.70 13.91 -2.58
N SER A 21 -4.37 14.44 -3.76
CA SER A 21 -3.27 15.39 -3.91
C SER A 21 -3.59 16.74 -3.25
N VAL A 22 -2.56 17.53 -2.97
CA VAL A 22 -2.73 18.91 -2.46
C VAL A 22 -3.52 19.76 -3.45
N GLU A 23 -3.31 19.52 -4.74
CA GLU A 23 -4.06 20.14 -5.84
C GLU A 23 -5.55 19.82 -5.71
N ARG A 24 -5.89 18.53 -5.60
CA ARG A 24 -7.28 18.10 -5.50
C ARG A 24 -7.96 18.55 -4.21
N LEU A 25 -7.23 18.57 -3.10
CA LEU A 25 -7.73 19.14 -1.84
C LEU A 25 -8.00 20.65 -1.98
N GLY A 26 -7.12 21.37 -2.67
CA GLY A 26 -7.28 22.81 -2.92
C GLY A 26 -8.53 23.15 -3.74
N GLU A 27 -8.91 22.29 -4.69
CA GLU A 27 -10.12 22.46 -5.50
C GLU A 27 -11.44 22.34 -4.71
N LEU A 28 -11.40 21.87 -3.46
CA LEU A 28 -12.58 21.74 -2.60
C LEU A 28 -12.92 23.03 -1.84
N PHE A 29 -12.04 24.02 -1.89
CA PHE A 29 -12.18 25.28 -1.17
C PHE A 29 -12.28 26.45 -2.14
N ASP A 30 -13.19 27.38 -1.86
CA ASP A 30 -13.34 28.61 -2.64
C ASP A 30 -12.49 29.74 -2.05
N GLU A 31 -12.34 30.84 -2.78
CA GLU A 31 -11.54 32.00 -2.35
C GLU A 31 -11.96 32.53 -0.96
N HIS A 32 -13.25 32.43 -0.63
CA HIS A 32 -13.83 32.88 0.64
C HIS A 32 -13.40 32.02 1.86
N ASP A 33 -12.89 30.82 1.63
CA ASP A 33 -12.42 29.94 2.70
C ASP A 33 -11.04 30.34 3.22
N GLY A 34 -10.25 31.06 2.41
CA GLY A 34 -8.90 31.50 2.77
C GLY A 34 -7.93 30.32 2.94
N VAL A 35 -8.09 29.28 2.10
CA VAL A 35 -7.27 28.07 2.12
C VAL A 35 -6.43 28.03 0.86
N ASP A 36 -5.12 28.20 1.01
CA ASP A 36 -4.16 28.04 -0.08
C ASP A 36 -3.41 26.69 0.01
N LYS A 37 -2.69 26.33 -1.05
CA LYS A 37 -1.90 25.08 -1.09
C LYS A 37 -0.82 25.01 0.00
N LYS A 38 -0.31 26.16 0.46
CA LYS A 38 0.73 26.21 1.49
C LYS A 38 0.14 25.86 2.85
N ARG A 39 -1.02 26.42 3.18
CA ARG A 39 -1.80 26.13 4.37
C ARG A 39 -2.20 24.66 4.40
N ILE A 40 -2.68 24.11 3.29
CA ILE A 40 -2.98 22.67 3.17
C ILE A 40 -1.75 21.82 3.50
N ARG A 41 -0.59 22.06 2.87
CA ARG A 41 0.63 21.27 3.13
C ARG A 41 1.07 21.35 4.59
N ASN A 42 1.02 22.53 5.19
CA ASN A 42 1.39 22.71 6.60
C ASN A 42 0.43 21.96 7.52
N THR A 43 -0.88 22.02 7.25
CA THR A 43 -1.89 21.29 8.02
C THR A 43 -1.77 19.78 7.84
N LEU A 44 -1.48 19.28 6.64
CA LEU A 44 -1.23 17.85 6.41
C LEU A 44 -0.03 17.37 7.22
N ARG A 45 1.08 18.11 7.25
CA ARG A 45 2.25 17.78 8.09
C ARG A 45 1.89 17.73 9.56
N GLN A 46 1.15 18.73 10.05
CA GLN A 46 0.66 18.75 11.43
C GLN A 46 -0.20 17.52 11.75
N LEU A 47 -1.09 17.13 10.83
CA LEU A 47 -1.92 15.93 10.98
C LEU A 47 -1.08 14.65 11.01
N GLN A 48 -0.02 14.54 10.19
CA GLN A 48 0.89 13.39 10.24
C GLN A 48 1.57 13.27 11.60
N GLU A 49 2.06 14.38 12.14
CA GLU A 49 2.70 14.44 13.45
C GLU A 49 1.70 14.11 14.58
N SER A 50 0.50 14.68 14.54
CA SER A 50 -0.53 14.48 15.57
C SER A 50 -1.10 13.06 15.62
N HIS A 51 -0.92 12.29 14.54
CA HIS A 51 -1.38 10.90 14.43
C HIS A 51 -0.30 9.87 14.73
N GLN A 52 0.92 10.28 15.10
CA GLN A 52 1.95 9.35 15.56
C GLN A 52 1.49 8.58 16.80
N GLY A 53 1.78 7.28 16.84
CA GLY A 53 1.40 6.39 17.94
C GLY A 53 -0.07 5.98 17.99
N ARG A 54 -0.88 6.33 16.97
CA ARG A 54 -2.28 5.89 16.84
C ARG A 54 -2.40 4.60 16.01
N GLY A 55 -3.57 3.95 16.07
CA GLY A 55 -3.89 2.76 15.28
C GLY A 55 -3.93 2.96 13.77
N PHE A 56 -3.93 4.21 13.33
CA PHE A 56 -3.98 4.65 11.94
C PHE A 56 -3.09 5.88 11.77
N GLN A 57 -2.68 6.13 10.54
CA GLN A 57 -1.74 7.19 10.20
C GLN A 57 -2.09 7.85 8.88
N LEU A 58 -1.75 9.13 8.78
CA LEU A 58 -1.79 9.87 7.52
C LEU A 58 -0.50 9.61 6.76
N VAL A 59 -0.60 8.98 5.60
CA VAL A 59 0.54 8.69 4.72
C VAL A 59 0.45 9.52 3.44
N GLU A 60 1.61 9.87 2.91
CA GLU A 60 1.76 10.44 1.58
C GLU A 60 2.27 9.33 0.65
N VAL A 61 1.59 9.14 -0.47
CA VAL A 61 1.87 8.19 -1.55
C VAL A 61 1.95 8.94 -2.88
N ALA A 62 2.30 8.24 -3.96
CA ALA A 62 2.52 8.83 -5.29
C ALA A 62 1.35 9.69 -5.80
N SER A 63 0.11 9.32 -5.48
CA SER A 63 -1.08 10.08 -5.88
C SER A 63 -1.56 11.11 -4.87
N GLY A 64 -0.99 11.17 -3.66
CA GLY A 64 -1.36 12.16 -2.64
C GLY A 64 -1.43 11.59 -1.22
N PHE A 65 -2.35 12.10 -0.42
CA PHE A 65 -2.47 11.78 1.00
C PHE A 65 -3.68 10.89 1.28
N ARG A 66 -3.56 9.93 2.20
CA ARG A 66 -4.68 9.12 2.71
C ARG A 66 -4.45 8.68 4.16
N PHE A 67 -5.54 8.40 4.87
CA PHE A 67 -5.45 7.65 6.11
C PHE A 67 -5.39 6.15 5.82
N GLN A 68 -4.56 5.44 6.58
CA GLN A 68 -4.54 3.97 6.56
C GLN A 68 -4.21 3.42 7.95
N VAL A 69 -4.62 2.17 8.18
CA VAL A 69 -4.30 1.43 9.41
C VAL A 69 -2.77 1.26 9.50
N HIS A 70 -2.22 1.43 10.69
CA HIS A 70 -0.80 1.17 10.93
C HIS A 70 -0.50 -0.33 10.81
N GLN A 71 0.60 -0.68 10.13
CA GLN A 71 0.89 -2.07 9.72
C GLN A 71 0.96 -3.04 10.92
N ASP A 72 1.44 -2.58 12.07
CA ASP A 72 1.48 -3.36 13.32
C ASP A 72 0.11 -3.93 13.70
N TYR A 73 -0.99 -3.24 13.36
CA TYR A 73 -2.35 -3.69 13.68
C TYR A 73 -3.02 -4.52 12.59
N ALA A 74 -2.34 -4.75 11.45
CA ALA A 74 -2.92 -5.43 10.29
C ALA A 74 -3.48 -6.82 10.62
N LEU A 75 -2.84 -7.55 11.54
CA LEU A 75 -3.29 -8.89 11.95
C LEU A 75 -4.69 -8.87 12.60
N TRP A 76 -4.98 -7.86 13.43
CA TRP A 76 -6.30 -7.75 14.07
C TRP A 76 -7.34 -7.21 13.09
N VAL A 77 -6.98 -6.21 12.30
CA VAL A 77 -7.89 -5.65 11.28
C VAL A 77 -8.27 -6.70 10.25
N ALA A 78 -7.34 -7.58 9.85
CA ALA A 78 -7.62 -8.70 8.94
C ALA A 78 -8.72 -9.65 9.44
N ARG A 79 -9.01 -9.70 10.75
CA ARG A 79 -10.08 -10.54 11.32
C ARG A 79 -11.49 -9.98 11.09
N LEU A 80 -11.60 -8.71 10.68
CA LEU A 80 -12.89 -8.08 10.38
C LEU A 80 -13.58 -8.74 9.18
N TRP A 81 -12.79 -9.25 8.22
CA TRP A 81 -13.31 -9.91 7.04
C TRP A 81 -13.45 -11.41 7.28
N GLN A 82 -14.66 -11.95 7.04
CA GLN A 82 -14.96 -13.38 7.15
C GLN A 82 -14.20 -14.20 6.10
N GLU A 83 -13.99 -13.63 4.91
CA GLU A 83 -13.15 -14.20 3.87
C GLU A 83 -11.74 -13.64 3.97
N LYS A 84 -10.74 -14.54 3.93
CA LYS A 84 -9.35 -14.09 3.86
C LYS A 84 -9.15 -13.37 2.53
N PRO A 85 -8.59 -12.14 2.52
CA PRO A 85 -8.24 -11.49 1.28
C PRO A 85 -7.31 -12.40 0.46
N GLN A 86 -7.58 -12.48 -0.83
CA GLN A 86 -6.88 -13.38 -1.75
C GLN A 86 -5.38 -13.06 -1.69
N ARG A 87 -4.59 -13.99 -1.15
CA ARG A 87 -3.14 -13.82 -1.05
C ARG A 87 -2.53 -13.88 -2.44
N TYR A 88 -1.66 -12.93 -2.76
CA TYR A 88 -0.86 -13.00 -3.98
C TYR A 88 0.10 -14.17 -3.89
N SER A 89 0.28 -14.88 -5.01
CA SER A 89 1.25 -15.96 -5.07
C SER A 89 2.67 -15.40 -5.01
N ARG A 90 3.60 -16.20 -4.49
CA ARG A 90 5.02 -15.86 -4.50
C ARG A 90 5.53 -15.55 -5.92
N ALA A 91 5.13 -16.36 -6.90
CA ALA A 91 5.51 -16.14 -8.30
C ALA A 91 5.04 -14.79 -8.85
N LEU A 92 3.85 -14.31 -8.45
CA LEU A 92 3.35 -13.00 -8.82
C LEU A 92 4.22 -11.90 -8.21
N LEU A 93 4.45 -11.95 -6.89
CA LEU A 93 5.24 -10.92 -6.21
C LEU A 93 6.71 -10.89 -6.66
N GLU A 94 7.32 -12.04 -6.92
CA GLU A 94 8.67 -12.12 -7.50
C GLU A 94 8.73 -11.47 -8.89
N THR A 95 7.76 -11.80 -9.76
CA THR A 95 7.69 -11.23 -11.11
C THR A 95 7.47 -9.71 -11.04
N LEU A 96 6.60 -9.23 -10.15
CA LEU A 96 6.33 -7.81 -9.97
C LEU A 96 7.57 -7.06 -9.48
N SER A 97 8.31 -7.66 -8.54
CA SER A 97 9.55 -7.09 -8.01
C SER A 97 10.59 -6.93 -9.11
N ILE A 98 10.78 -7.94 -9.96
CA ILE A 98 11.69 -7.84 -11.10
C ILE A 98 11.30 -6.68 -12.02
N ILE A 99 10.01 -6.52 -12.33
CA ILE A 99 9.54 -5.38 -13.13
C ILE A 99 9.85 -4.06 -12.41
N ALA A 100 9.58 -3.95 -11.12
CA ALA A 100 9.82 -2.72 -10.36
C ALA A 100 11.29 -2.26 -10.39
N TYR A 101 12.24 -3.20 -10.23
CA TYR A 101 13.67 -2.90 -10.19
C TYR A 101 14.35 -2.84 -11.56
N GLN A 102 13.80 -3.49 -12.59
CA GLN A 102 14.45 -3.63 -13.91
C GLN A 102 13.69 -2.97 -15.05
N GLN A 103 12.60 -2.25 -14.77
CA GLN A 103 11.84 -1.54 -15.80
C GLN A 103 12.70 -0.52 -16.59
N PRO A 104 12.44 -0.34 -17.89
CA PRO A 104 11.46 -1.06 -18.70
C PRO A 104 11.97 -2.45 -19.11
N ILE A 105 11.14 -3.50 -18.93
CA ILE A 105 11.55 -4.90 -19.14
C ILE A 105 10.53 -5.71 -19.95
N THR A 106 11.00 -6.65 -20.76
CA THR A 106 10.15 -7.57 -21.54
C THR A 106 9.85 -8.87 -20.78
N ARG A 107 8.78 -9.57 -21.16
CA ARG A 107 8.46 -10.89 -20.58
C ARG A 107 9.63 -11.89 -20.68
N GLY A 108 10.33 -11.94 -21.81
CA GLY A 108 11.46 -12.84 -22.00
C GLY A 108 12.64 -12.55 -21.07
N GLU A 109 12.90 -11.27 -20.79
CA GLU A 109 13.94 -10.88 -19.83
C GLU A 109 13.55 -11.23 -18.39
N ILE A 110 12.27 -11.07 -18.02
CA ILE A 110 11.78 -11.51 -16.72
C ILE A 110 11.98 -13.03 -16.57
N GLU A 111 11.63 -13.81 -17.59
CA GLU A 111 11.80 -15.27 -17.59
C GLU A 111 13.28 -15.68 -17.48
N ALA A 112 14.18 -14.96 -18.16
CA ALA A 112 15.62 -15.18 -18.07
C ALA A 112 16.16 -14.92 -16.64
N ILE A 113 15.69 -13.86 -15.98
CA ILE A 113 16.09 -13.55 -14.59
C ILE A 113 15.53 -14.59 -13.61
N ARG A 114 14.26 -15.01 -13.79
CA ARG A 114 13.61 -16.00 -12.90
C ARG A 114 14.10 -17.43 -13.11
N GLY A 115 14.68 -17.73 -14.27
CA GLY A 115 15.05 -19.09 -14.67
C GLY A 115 13.86 -20.01 -14.96
N VAL A 116 12.62 -19.48 -14.92
CA VAL A 116 11.38 -20.22 -15.18
C VAL A 116 10.39 -19.34 -15.96
N GLY A 117 9.51 -19.98 -16.73
CA GLY A 117 8.46 -19.30 -17.47
C GLY A 117 7.54 -18.47 -16.57
N VAL A 118 7.12 -17.30 -17.05
CA VAL A 118 6.09 -16.48 -16.42
C VAL A 118 4.78 -16.82 -17.10
N SER A 119 3.74 -17.21 -16.35
CA SER A 119 2.46 -17.55 -16.96
C SER A 119 1.71 -16.28 -17.40
N SER A 120 0.99 -16.35 -18.52
CA SER A 120 0.20 -15.21 -19.02
C SER A 120 -0.81 -14.66 -17.98
N PRO A 121 -1.48 -15.49 -17.14
CA PRO A 121 -2.35 -14.99 -16.08
C PRO A 121 -1.65 -14.09 -15.04
N ILE A 122 -0.36 -14.30 -14.77
CA ILE A 122 0.40 -13.45 -13.83
C ILE A 122 0.52 -12.03 -14.38
N ILE A 123 0.95 -11.89 -15.65
CA ILE A 123 1.06 -10.60 -16.31
C ILE A 123 -0.31 -9.93 -16.41
N GLN A 124 -1.33 -10.68 -16.83
CA GLN A 124 -2.70 -10.17 -16.94
C GLN A 124 -3.24 -9.64 -15.59
N THR A 125 -3.00 -10.36 -14.50
CA THR A 125 -3.42 -9.91 -13.15
C THR A 125 -2.78 -8.57 -12.76
N MET A 126 -1.50 -8.36 -13.11
CA MET A 126 -0.81 -7.10 -12.81
C MET A 126 -1.33 -5.94 -13.67
N LEU A 127 -1.65 -6.21 -14.94
CA LEU A 127 -2.24 -5.22 -15.85
C LEU A 127 -3.66 -4.83 -15.40
N GLU A 128 -4.51 -5.80 -15.05
CA GLU A 128 -5.88 -5.56 -14.57
C GLU A 128 -5.91 -4.76 -13.27
N ARG A 129 -4.96 -5.02 -12.38
CA ARG A 129 -4.76 -4.23 -11.15
C ARG A 129 -4.09 -2.88 -11.41
N SER A 130 -3.78 -2.57 -12.66
CA SER A 130 -3.06 -1.38 -13.08
C SER A 130 -1.73 -1.22 -12.36
N TRP A 131 -1.08 -2.29 -11.87
CA TRP A 131 0.24 -2.20 -11.23
C TRP A 131 1.37 -2.04 -12.24
N ILE A 132 1.18 -2.62 -13.42
CA ILE A 132 2.08 -2.46 -14.55
C ILE A 132 1.31 -1.95 -15.76
N ARG A 133 2.04 -1.39 -16.72
CA ARG A 133 1.52 -0.99 -18.02
C ARG A 133 2.53 -1.27 -19.11
N SER A 134 2.04 -1.35 -20.35
CA SER A 134 2.89 -1.31 -21.54
C SER A 134 3.48 0.08 -21.74
N VAL A 135 4.77 0.16 -22.03
CA VAL A 135 5.47 1.42 -22.33
C VAL A 135 6.04 1.47 -23.74
N GLY A 136 5.75 0.47 -24.55
CA GLY A 136 6.22 0.34 -25.93
C GLY A 136 6.71 -1.07 -26.23
N HIS A 137 7.52 -1.19 -27.28
CA HIS A 137 8.10 -2.46 -27.71
C HIS A 137 9.61 -2.31 -27.85
N LYS A 138 10.35 -3.38 -27.57
CA LYS A 138 11.80 -3.41 -27.75
C LYS A 138 12.14 -3.58 -29.23
N GLU A 139 13.10 -2.80 -29.75
CA GLU A 139 13.54 -2.85 -31.16
C GLU A 139 14.48 -4.04 -31.44
N VAL A 140 13.95 -5.25 -31.26
CA VAL A 140 14.61 -6.54 -31.54
C VAL A 140 13.66 -7.45 -32.32
N PRO A 141 14.12 -8.54 -32.97
CA PRO A 141 13.23 -9.47 -33.66
C PRO A 141 12.08 -9.96 -32.78
N GLY A 142 10.86 -9.94 -33.31
CA GLY A 142 9.63 -10.25 -32.57
C GLY A 142 9.02 -9.07 -31.81
N ARG A 143 9.73 -7.93 -31.72
CA ARG A 143 9.28 -6.67 -31.08
C ARG A 143 8.49 -6.90 -29.79
N PRO A 144 9.09 -7.55 -28.77
CA PRO A 144 8.38 -7.86 -27.54
C PRO A 144 7.97 -6.59 -26.78
N GLU A 145 6.84 -6.67 -26.10
CA GLU A 145 6.29 -5.59 -25.28
C GLU A 145 7.16 -5.31 -24.05
N LEU A 146 7.30 -4.03 -23.71
CA LEU A 146 8.02 -3.53 -22.54
C LEU A 146 7.04 -3.14 -21.44
N PHE A 147 7.27 -3.61 -20.22
CA PHE A 147 6.47 -3.31 -19.03
C PHE A 147 7.20 -2.37 -18.07
N ALA A 148 6.43 -1.53 -17.40
CA ALA A 148 6.86 -0.64 -16.33
C ALA A 148 5.77 -0.53 -15.27
N THR A 149 6.15 -0.17 -14.03
CA THR A 149 5.19 0.06 -12.94
C THR A 149 4.43 1.38 -13.12
N THR A 150 3.30 1.51 -12.43
CA THR A 150 2.42 2.68 -12.49
C THR A 150 2.40 3.45 -11.17
N LYS A 151 1.58 4.52 -11.10
CA LYS A 151 1.29 5.19 -9.82
C LYS A 151 0.43 4.33 -8.91
N GLU A 152 -0.48 3.55 -9.46
CA GLU A 152 -1.33 2.62 -8.70
C GLU A 152 -0.49 1.54 -8.01
N PHE A 153 0.60 1.10 -8.63
CA PHE A 153 1.61 0.27 -7.95
C PHE A 153 2.19 1.00 -6.73
N LEU A 154 2.72 2.21 -6.92
CA LEU A 154 3.32 2.98 -5.83
C LEU A 154 2.31 3.24 -4.70
N ASP A 155 1.08 3.62 -5.04
CA ASP A 155 0.01 3.83 -4.08
C ASP A 155 -0.33 2.55 -3.33
N HIS A 156 -0.41 1.40 -4.01
CA HIS A 156 -0.72 0.12 -3.38
C HIS A 156 0.35 -0.27 -2.35
N PHE A 157 1.62 -0.08 -2.69
CA PHE A 157 2.76 -0.38 -1.81
C PHE A 157 3.13 0.78 -0.87
N SER A 158 2.31 1.83 -0.79
CA SER A 158 2.51 3.01 0.06
C SER A 158 3.82 3.76 -0.18
N LEU A 159 4.23 3.87 -1.45
CA LEU A 159 5.45 4.55 -1.91
C LEU A 159 5.10 5.91 -2.55
N LYS A 160 5.98 6.90 -2.45
CA LYS A 160 5.83 8.20 -3.13
C LYS A 160 6.45 8.16 -4.52
N GLN A 161 7.58 7.47 -4.62
CA GLN A 161 8.36 7.34 -5.84
C GLN A 161 9.06 6.00 -5.89
N LEU A 162 9.50 5.60 -7.09
CA LEU A 162 10.14 4.31 -7.31
C LEU A 162 11.45 4.15 -6.52
N SER A 163 12.18 5.25 -6.28
CA SER A 163 13.42 5.21 -5.49
C SER A 163 13.20 4.99 -4.00
N ASP A 164 11.95 4.98 -3.53
CA ASP A 164 11.61 4.61 -2.13
C ASP A 164 11.62 3.08 -1.95
N LEU A 165 11.77 2.31 -3.04
CA LEU A 165 11.99 0.88 -2.95
C LEU A 165 13.30 0.59 -2.20
N PRO A 166 13.31 -0.39 -1.27
CA PRO A 166 14.52 -0.79 -0.56
C PRO A 166 15.61 -1.25 -1.54
N ALA A 167 16.87 -1.02 -1.20
CA ALA A 167 17.95 -1.48 -2.05
C ALA A 167 18.03 -3.03 -2.02
N LEU A 168 18.41 -3.64 -3.14
CA LEU A 168 18.37 -5.11 -3.28
C LEU A 168 19.31 -5.82 -2.29
N ASP A 169 20.41 -5.18 -1.91
CA ASP A 169 21.38 -5.62 -0.90
C ASP A 169 20.83 -5.52 0.54
N GLU A 170 19.90 -4.61 0.80
CA GLU A 170 19.23 -4.50 2.11
C GLU A 170 18.20 -5.63 2.32
N LEU A 171 17.67 -6.23 1.25
CA LEU A 171 16.66 -7.30 1.31
C LEU A 171 17.20 -8.64 1.82
N GLU A 172 18.51 -8.90 1.72
CA GLU A 172 19.12 -10.14 2.25
C GLU A 172 18.99 -10.25 3.79
N SER A 173 18.77 -9.14 4.48
CA SER A 173 18.51 -9.11 5.93
C SER A 173 17.03 -9.25 6.33
N TRP A 174 16.10 -9.28 5.36
CA TRP A 174 14.66 -9.42 5.60
C TRP A 174 14.30 -10.91 5.64
N ASP A 175 14.68 -11.58 6.72
CA ASP A 175 14.27 -12.96 7.00
C ASP A 175 12.73 -13.09 7.03
N GLU A 176 12.21 -14.29 6.69
CA GLU A 176 10.78 -14.67 6.66
C GLU A 176 9.97 -14.29 7.92
N THR A 177 10.63 -13.93 9.02
CA THR A 177 10.05 -13.53 10.29
C THR A 177 9.33 -12.17 10.24
N THR A 178 9.72 -11.24 9.35
CA THR A 178 9.04 -9.94 9.19
C THR A 178 7.78 -10.01 8.32
N MET A 179 7.67 -11.01 7.44
CA MET A 179 6.50 -11.21 6.57
C MET A 179 5.52 -12.28 7.09
N ALA A 180 5.95 -13.13 8.04
CA ALA A 180 5.05 -14.01 8.75
C ALA A 180 4.30 -13.20 9.83
N PRO A 181 2.95 -13.28 9.93
CA PRO A 181 2.31 -12.85 11.16
C PRO A 181 2.96 -13.64 12.29
N ALA A 182 3.54 -12.92 13.25
CA ALA A 182 4.13 -13.51 14.45
C ALA A 182 3.20 -14.63 14.92
N LYS A 183 3.72 -15.86 15.01
CA LYS A 183 2.96 -17.00 15.52
C LYS A 183 2.61 -16.68 16.98
N LEU A 184 1.49 -16.00 17.18
CA LEU A 184 0.89 -15.82 18.50
C LEU A 184 0.64 -17.22 19.02
N LYS A 185 1.30 -17.58 20.12
CA LYS A 185 0.95 -18.77 20.89
C LYS A 185 -0.56 -18.67 21.14
N GLN A 186 -1.30 -19.66 20.65
CA GLN A 186 -2.72 -19.77 20.97
C GLN A 186 -2.83 -19.76 22.50
N PRO A 187 -3.67 -18.90 23.10
CA PRO A 187 -3.88 -18.97 24.53
C PRO A 187 -4.37 -20.38 24.84
N GLN A 188 -3.64 -21.10 25.69
CA GLN A 188 -4.11 -22.35 26.27
C GLN A 188 -5.46 -22.05 26.89
N GLN A 189 -6.48 -22.80 26.47
CA GLN A 189 -7.77 -22.82 27.14
C GLN A 189 -7.52 -23.24 28.58
N GLN A 190 -7.40 -22.28 29.49
CA GLN A 190 -7.63 -22.57 30.90
C GLN A 190 -9.13 -22.77 31.02
N GLU A 191 -9.53 -24.02 31.25
CA GLU A 191 -10.88 -24.38 31.65
C GLU A 191 -11.26 -23.48 32.83
N ILE A 192 -12.21 -22.59 32.59
CA ILE A 192 -12.83 -21.81 33.66
C ILE A 192 -13.77 -22.79 34.35
N GLU A 193 -13.31 -23.36 35.46
CA GLU A 193 -14.13 -24.18 36.34
C GLU A 193 -15.24 -23.28 36.90
N VAL A 194 -16.45 -23.43 36.38
CA VAL A 194 -17.62 -22.68 36.83
C VAL A 194 -17.98 -23.20 38.22
N VAL A 195 -17.51 -22.52 39.25
CA VAL A 195 -17.96 -22.75 40.63
C VAL A 195 -19.41 -22.24 40.73
N THR A 196 -20.37 -23.14 40.55
CA THR A 196 -21.76 -22.89 40.91
C THR A 196 -21.92 -23.12 42.41
N GLU A 197 -21.79 -22.08 43.21
CA GLU A 197 -22.33 -22.10 44.57
C GLU A 197 -23.83 -21.71 44.55
N PRO A 198 -24.72 -22.50 45.18
CA PRO A 198 -26.12 -22.14 45.30
C PRO A 198 -26.30 -21.01 46.33
N ILE A 199 -26.98 -19.94 45.90
CA ILE A 199 -27.38 -18.85 46.79
C ILE A 199 -28.52 -19.37 47.68
N HIS A 200 -28.31 -19.36 49.00
CA HIS A 200 -29.36 -19.51 50.01
C HIS A 200 -29.97 -18.16 50.39
#